data_AF-M3GIS5-F1
#
_entry.id   AF-M3GIS5-F1
#
_cell.length_a   1.000
_cell.length_b   1.000
_cell.length_c   1.000
_cell.angle_alpha   90.00
_cell.angle_beta   90.00
_cell.angle_gamma   90.00
#
_symmetry.space_group_name_H-M   'P 1'
#
loop_
_entity.id
_entity.type
_entity.pdbx_description
1 polymer ?
#
loop_
_entity_poly.entity_id
_entity_poly.type
_entity_poly.pdbx_seq_one_letter_code
_entity_poly.pdbx_strand_id
1 'polypeptide(L)'
;MLEMNPGLWAEKILEGKRFINSDFIILTNRNFDVPGKKDSNVDTDPFFAPDGRHLVFSTDRLTPGIQNLVVLDTEGKEPMKLLTQNGGASPVWSSDGKSIVYLSYQENPSGDVYLLDLMSGKSERLTKDSYLNFSPSLSDDKRYLYYTSIQNDTNKNGRLDERDNSLIIRKDLRTGEVRQLTSGNDSLFDSRFSSFNGGSILFTAAYYNTLNIYFIPASGAVPKEKNIISQYELALQYKDKQSFENFLLAIDAIEFYFSKDPIYPLVRSKALLLKYEEAKNSGRFAIAEGAKKEISASRFNPVTGLGYGLLLAQEKRIRFHLRSENSGSIMNKFEPFQKWKIIFWLPFWRKKEIWPVSPEIFSIP
;
A
#
# COMPACT_ATOMS: atom_id res chain seq x y z
N MET A 1 5.20 -37.42 1.39
CA MET A 1 4.09 -36.52 1.76
C MET A 1 3.60 -36.92 3.13
N LEU A 2 3.18 -35.95 3.95
CA LEU A 2 2.30 -36.25 5.09
C LEU A 2 0.99 -36.78 4.49
N GLU A 3 0.86 -38.10 4.34
CA GLU A 3 -0.36 -38.69 3.81
C GLU A 3 -1.49 -38.49 4.83
N MET A 4 -2.35 -37.51 4.58
CA MET A 4 -3.61 -37.40 5.28
C MET A 4 -4.62 -38.32 4.59
N ASN A 5 -5.17 -39.28 5.32
CA ASN A 5 -6.32 -40.07 4.86
C ASN A 5 -7.61 -39.33 5.19
N PRO A 6 -8.31 -38.72 4.21
CA PRO A 6 -9.52 -37.95 4.49
C PRO A 6 -10.67 -38.83 5.02
N GLY A 7 -10.69 -40.11 4.69
CA GLY A 7 -11.68 -41.08 5.18
C GLY A 7 -11.53 -41.36 6.68
N LEU A 8 -10.29 -41.56 7.14
CA LEU A 8 -9.98 -41.70 8.57
C LEU A 8 -10.35 -40.41 9.35
N TRP A 9 -10.15 -39.25 8.73
CA TRP A 9 -10.59 -37.98 9.30
C TRP A 9 -12.12 -37.92 9.43
N ALA A 10 -12.85 -38.28 8.38
CA ALA A 10 -14.31 -38.31 8.42
C ALA A 10 -14.85 -39.29 9.48
N GLU A 11 -14.24 -40.46 9.61
CA GLU A 11 -14.59 -41.46 10.63
C GLU A 11 -14.46 -40.89 12.06
N LYS A 12 -13.30 -40.29 12.39
CA LYS A 12 -13.07 -39.69 13.71
C LYS A 12 -14.05 -38.55 14.04
N ILE A 13 -14.47 -37.76 13.05
CA ILE A 13 -15.50 -36.72 13.23
C ILE A 13 -16.83 -37.35 13.64
N LEU A 14 -17.24 -38.42 12.95
CA LEU A 14 -18.50 -39.10 13.19
C LEU A 14 -18.56 -39.79 14.57
N GLU A 15 -17.40 -40.16 15.13
CA GLU A 15 -17.27 -40.64 16.52
C GLU A 15 -17.46 -39.55 17.59
N GLY A 16 -17.72 -38.29 17.21
CA GLY A 16 -17.93 -37.20 18.15
C GLY A 16 -16.64 -36.66 18.79
N LYS A 17 -15.46 -37.07 18.29
CA LYS A 17 -14.18 -36.50 18.70
C LYS A 17 -14.03 -35.12 18.03
N ARG A 18 -14.28 -34.04 18.79
CA ARG A 18 -14.09 -32.65 18.35
C ARG A 18 -12.60 -32.22 18.41
N PHE A 19 -12.25 -31.25 17.56
CA PHE A 19 -10.92 -30.90 17.02
C PHE A 19 -9.92 -30.15 17.96
N ILE A 20 -8.63 -30.19 17.54
CA ILE A 20 -7.34 -29.79 18.16
C ILE A 20 -7.07 -30.41 19.53
N ASN A 21 -6.62 -31.66 19.51
CA ASN A 21 -6.15 -32.40 20.69
C ASN A 21 -4.81 -33.10 20.36
N SER A 22 -4.34 -34.01 21.21
CA SER A 22 -3.10 -34.74 20.99
C SER A 22 -3.14 -35.77 19.84
N ASP A 23 -4.29 -35.99 19.20
CA ASP A 23 -4.45 -37.00 18.12
C ASP A 23 -4.09 -36.47 16.71
N PHE A 24 -3.64 -35.22 16.62
CA PHE A 24 -3.23 -34.58 15.36
C PHE A 24 -1.80 -34.93 14.99
N ILE A 25 -1.47 -34.77 13.70
CA ILE A 25 -0.08 -34.84 13.23
C ILE A 25 0.64 -33.62 13.78
N ILE A 26 1.46 -33.83 14.81
CA ILE A 26 2.31 -32.80 15.39
C ILE A 26 3.65 -32.81 14.64
N LEU A 27 3.93 -31.71 13.94
CA LEU A 27 5.11 -31.61 13.05
C LEU A 27 6.39 -31.24 13.78
N THR A 28 6.31 -30.50 14.88
CA THR A 28 7.48 -29.90 15.54
C THR A 28 7.75 -30.43 16.95
N ASN A 29 6.72 -30.72 17.75
CA ASN A 29 6.87 -31.30 19.09
C ASN A 29 6.84 -32.83 19.04
N ARG A 30 8.00 -33.47 19.10
CA ARG A 30 8.15 -34.95 19.08
C ARG A 30 7.88 -35.65 20.42
N ASN A 31 7.68 -34.92 21.51
CA ASN A 31 7.46 -35.48 22.86
C ASN A 31 6.00 -35.33 23.32
N PHE A 32 5.08 -35.03 22.41
CA PHE A 32 3.69 -34.74 22.73
C PHE A 32 2.96 -35.91 23.41
N ASP A 33 3.47 -37.12 23.20
CA ASP A 33 2.98 -38.39 23.70
C ASP A 33 3.43 -38.71 25.14
N VAL A 34 4.34 -37.91 25.71
CA VAL A 34 4.84 -38.09 27.09
C VAL A 34 4.04 -37.20 28.06
N PRO A 35 3.19 -37.78 28.93
CA PRO A 35 2.36 -36.99 29.85
C PRO A 35 3.20 -36.09 30.76
N GLY A 36 2.81 -34.81 30.86
CA GLY A 36 3.48 -33.83 31.71
C GLY A 36 4.78 -33.24 31.14
N LYS A 37 5.31 -33.76 30.03
CA LYS A 37 6.48 -33.19 29.36
C LYS A 37 6.05 -32.08 28.41
N LYS A 38 6.40 -30.83 28.73
CA LYS A 38 6.17 -29.67 27.87
C LYS A 38 7.41 -29.40 27.03
N ASP A 39 7.18 -29.04 25.77
CA ASP A 39 8.21 -28.41 24.94
C ASP A 39 8.30 -26.94 25.36
N SER A 40 9.51 -26.46 25.63
CA SER A 40 9.74 -25.06 26.03
C SER A 40 9.93 -24.12 24.84
N ASN A 41 10.04 -24.69 23.64
CA ASN A 41 10.23 -23.92 22.41
C ASN A 41 8.90 -23.37 21.91
N VAL A 42 8.98 -22.26 21.18
CA VAL A 42 7.83 -21.60 20.56
C VAL A 42 7.97 -21.71 19.04
N ASP A 43 6.97 -22.29 18.38
CA ASP A 43 6.91 -22.41 16.92
C ASP A 43 5.73 -21.61 16.38
N THR A 44 5.96 -20.63 15.51
CA THR A 44 4.92 -19.74 14.96
C THR A 44 5.08 -19.49 13.47
N ASP A 45 4.06 -18.88 12.86
CA ASP A 45 4.06 -18.40 11.47
C ASP A 45 4.45 -19.45 10.41
N PRO A 46 3.80 -20.63 10.38
CA PRO A 46 4.12 -21.66 9.40
C PRO A 46 3.71 -21.26 7.98
N PHE A 47 4.56 -21.57 7.01
CA PHE A 47 4.28 -21.38 5.58
C PHE A 47 4.89 -22.52 4.75
N PHE A 48 4.08 -23.15 3.89
CA PHE A 48 4.56 -24.20 2.99
C PHE A 48 5.34 -23.62 1.81
N ALA A 49 6.45 -24.27 1.47
CA ALA A 49 7.14 -24.03 0.22
C ALA A 49 6.27 -24.47 -0.98
N PRO A 50 6.47 -23.90 -2.18
CA PRO A 50 5.73 -24.29 -3.39
C PRO A 50 5.85 -25.77 -3.79
N ASP A 51 6.89 -26.45 -3.29
CA ASP A 51 7.07 -27.89 -3.52
C ASP A 51 6.13 -28.79 -2.69
N GLY A 52 5.35 -28.21 -1.77
CA GLY A 52 4.40 -28.92 -0.92
C GLY A 52 5.04 -29.87 0.10
N ARG A 53 6.37 -29.82 0.26
CA ARG A 53 7.15 -30.71 1.15
C ARG A 53 7.86 -29.94 2.24
N HIS A 54 8.45 -28.79 1.93
CA HIS A 54 9.18 -28.01 2.91
C HIS A 54 8.25 -27.02 3.62
N LEU A 55 8.49 -26.82 4.91
CA LEU A 55 7.78 -25.86 5.76
C LEU A 55 8.79 -24.88 6.33
N VAL A 56 8.59 -23.58 6.11
CA VAL A 56 9.28 -22.54 6.88
C VAL A 56 8.41 -22.10 8.05
N PHE A 57 9.03 -21.80 9.17
CA PHE A 57 8.36 -21.22 10.35
C PHE A 57 9.39 -20.53 11.24
N SER A 58 8.90 -19.71 12.17
CA SER A 58 9.72 -19.08 13.22
C SER A 58 9.83 -20.00 14.43
N THR A 59 11.04 -20.19 14.94
CA THR A 59 11.28 -20.98 16.14
C THR A 59 12.57 -20.61 16.87
N ASP A 60 12.63 -20.88 18.17
CA ASP A 60 13.83 -20.78 19.00
C ASP A 60 14.53 -22.12 19.25
N ARG A 61 14.04 -23.22 18.65
CA ARG A 61 14.58 -24.59 18.83
C ARG A 61 16.07 -24.73 18.55
N LEU A 62 16.56 -24.08 17.50
CA LEU A 62 17.97 -24.14 17.08
C LEU A 62 18.80 -22.97 17.63
N THR A 63 18.14 -22.00 18.26
CA THR A 63 18.74 -20.77 18.81
C THR A 63 17.96 -20.33 20.06
N PRO A 64 18.16 -20.99 21.21
CA PRO A 64 17.35 -20.74 22.41
C PRO A 64 17.27 -19.25 22.78
N GLY A 65 16.04 -18.75 22.93
CA GLY A 65 15.76 -17.34 23.26
C GLY A 65 15.71 -16.38 22.07
N ILE A 66 15.99 -16.84 20.83
CA ILE A 66 15.89 -16.03 19.62
C ILE A 66 15.05 -16.77 18.58
N GLN A 67 13.89 -16.19 18.23
CA GLN A 67 12.98 -16.70 17.20
C GLN A 67 13.58 -16.50 15.81
N ASN A 68 14.12 -17.55 15.20
CA ASN A 68 14.71 -17.54 13.88
C ASN A 68 13.87 -18.36 12.90
N LEU A 69 14.01 -18.04 11.61
CA LEU A 69 13.43 -18.87 10.57
C LEU A 69 14.21 -20.16 10.43
N VAL A 70 13.48 -21.26 10.33
CA VAL A 70 14.01 -22.58 10.00
C VAL A 70 13.21 -23.17 8.84
N VAL A 71 13.80 -24.14 8.15
CA VAL A 71 13.08 -25.02 7.23
C VAL A 71 13.04 -26.44 7.77
N LEU A 72 11.86 -27.04 7.72
CA LEU A 72 11.59 -28.44 8.05
C LEU A 72 11.17 -29.20 6.80
N ASP A 73 11.79 -30.35 6.58
CA ASP A 73 11.30 -31.34 5.64
C ASP A 73 10.19 -32.17 6.30
N THR A 74 8.97 -32.06 5.80
CA THR A 74 7.82 -32.77 6.36
C THR A 74 7.86 -34.29 6.15
N GLU A 75 8.74 -34.79 5.27
CA GLU A 75 8.99 -36.23 5.12
C GLU A 75 10.06 -36.75 6.09
N GLY A 76 10.73 -35.87 6.84
CA GLY A 76 11.73 -36.24 7.84
C GLY A 76 13.02 -36.84 7.26
N LYS A 77 13.26 -36.71 5.95
CA LYS A 77 14.48 -37.22 5.29
C LYS A 77 15.67 -36.31 5.55
N GLU A 78 15.40 -35.01 5.71
CA GLU A 78 16.40 -34.00 6.03
C GLU A 78 16.21 -33.45 7.46
N PRO A 79 17.29 -33.12 8.19
CA PRO A 79 17.19 -32.43 9.47
C PRO A 79 16.67 -31.00 9.26
N MET A 80 16.09 -30.43 10.32
CA MET A 80 15.70 -29.03 10.36
C MET A 80 16.94 -28.14 10.16
N LYS A 81 16.84 -27.12 9.28
CA LYS A 81 17.95 -26.22 8.95
C LYS A 81 17.61 -24.79 9.35
N LEU A 82 18.56 -24.13 10.01
CA LEU A 82 18.48 -22.71 10.37
C LEU A 82 18.67 -21.84 9.12
N LEU A 83 17.77 -20.88 8.91
CA LEU A 83 17.81 -19.96 7.76
C LEU A 83 18.25 -18.54 8.14
N THR A 84 17.95 -18.10 9.36
CA THR A 84 18.36 -16.78 9.90
C THR A 84 19.06 -16.95 11.24
N GLN A 85 19.89 -15.97 11.63
CA GLN A 85 20.59 -16.00 12.92
C GLN A 85 20.17 -14.88 13.87
N ASN A 86 19.52 -13.84 13.37
CA ASN A 86 19.25 -12.61 14.12
C ASN A 86 17.76 -12.26 14.21
N GLY A 87 16.90 -13.26 14.28
CA GLY A 87 15.47 -13.06 14.33
C GLY A 87 14.82 -13.17 12.95
N GLY A 88 13.61 -13.72 12.91
CA GLY A 88 12.75 -13.68 11.74
C GLY A 88 11.34 -14.19 12.05
N ALA A 89 10.33 -13.48 11.54
CA ALA A 89 8.92 -13.78 11.76
C ALA A 89 8.11 -13.63 10.47
N SER A 90 6.88 -14.15 10.45
CA SER A 90 5.93 -14.05 9.33
C SER A 90 6.53 -14.41 7.95
N PRO A 91 7.21 -15.56 7.79
CA PRO A 91 7.84 -15.93 6.54
C PRO A 91 6.81 -16.23 5.46
N VAL A 92 7.13 -15.86 4.22
CA VAL A 92 6.38 -16.22 3.01
C VAL A 92 7.35 -16.60 1.91
N TRP A 93 7.20 -17.81 1.37
CA TRP A 93 8.00 -18.26 0.23
C TRP A 93 7.61 -17.53 -1.05
N SER A 94 8.60 -17.27 -1.90
CA SER A 94 8.34 -16.93 -3.29
C SER A 94 7.74 -18.13 -4.04
N SER A 95 6.89 -17.83 -5.02
CA SER A 95 6.23 -18.82 -5.89
C SER A 95 7.22 -19.77 -6.59
N ASP A 96 8.44 -19.32 -6.87
CA ASP A 96 9.49 -20.08 -7.54
C ASP A 96 10.38 -20.91 -6.62
N GLY A 97 10.17 -20.87 -5.30
CA GLY A 97 10.93 -21.71 -4.38
C GLY A 97 12.33 -21.18 -4.02
N LYS A 98 12.69 -19.95 -4.38
CA LYS A 98 14.10 -19.50 -4.29
C LYS A 98 14.35 -18.45 -3.22
N SER A 99 13.30 -17.85 -2.68
CA SER A 99 13.44 -16.77 -1.72
C SER A 99 12.33 -16.80 -0.68
N ILE A 100 12.57 -16.16 0.46
CA ILE A 100 11.59 -15.99 1.52
C ILE A 100 11.55 -14.51 1.89
N VAL A 101 10.36 -13.90 1.88
CA VAL A 101 10.17 -12.61 2.54
C VAL A 101 9.74 -12.82 3.98
N TYR A 102 10.26 -12.00 4.88
CA TYR A 102 10.01 -12.14 6.31
C TYR A 102 10.20 -10.81 7.04
N LEU A 103 9.74 -10.74 8.28
CA LEU A 103 9.95 -9.60 9.16
C LEU A 103 11.16 -9.84 10.06
N SER A 104 11.99 -8.83 10.26
CA SER A 104 13.01 -8.82 11.31
C SER A 104 12.98 -7.49 12.07
N TYR A 105 13.12 -7.61 13.39
CA TYR A 105 13.16 -6.50 14.33
C TYR A 105 14.59 -6.15 14.77
N GLN A 106 15.60 -6.77 14.15
CA GLN A 106 17.00 -6.63 14.56
C GLN A 106 17.53 -5.20 14.40
N GLU A 107 17.41 -4.64 13.19
CA GLU A 107 17.91 -3.30 12.89
C GLU A 107 16.90 -2.20 13.26
N ASN A 108 15.62 -2.55 13.37
CA ASN A 108 14.53 -1.63 13.61
C ASN A 108 13.48 -2.30 14.51
N PRO A 109 13.27 -1.80 15.75
CA PRO A 109 12.25 -2.32 16.64
C PRO A 109 10.82 -2.23 16.09
N SER A 110 10.58 -1.37 15.10
CA SER A 110 9.29 -1.28 14.41
C SER A 110 9.03 -2.42 13.41
N GLY A 111 10.06 -3.22 13.10
CA GLY A 111 9.98 -4.34 12.17
C GLY A 111 10.16 -3.90 10.73
N ASP A 112 11.10 -4.54 10.05
CA ASP A 112 11.32 -4.37 8.62
C ASP A 112 11.13 -5.65 7.85
N VAL A 113 10.74 -5.51 6.59
CA VAL A 113 10.65 -6.61 5.64
C VAL A 113 12.02 -6.88 5.05
N TYR A 114 12.42 -8.14 5.03
CA TYR A 114 13.65 -8.66 4.43
C TYR A 114 13.31 -9.70 3.37
N LEU A 115 14.21 -9.86 2.40
CA LEU A 115 14.22 -10.94 1.41
C LEU A 115 15.44 -11.81 1.65
N LEU A 116 15.23 -13.06 2.03
CA LEU A 116 16.27 -14.08 2.11
C LEU A 116 16.35 -14.81 0.76
N ASP A 117 17.52 -14.78 0.13
CA ASP A 117 17.84 -15.62 -1.02
C ASP A 117 18.35 -16.99 -0.53
N LEU A 118 17.64 -18.07 -0.87
CA LEU A 118 17.91 -19.41 -0.35
C LEU A 118 19.14 -20.07 -1.00
N MET A 119 19.59 -19.58 -2.16
CA MET A 119 20.77 -20.11 -2.84
C MET A 119 22.07 -19.59 -2.21
N SER A 120 22.10 -18.30 -1.88
CA SER A 120 23.27 -17.62 -1.31
C SER A 120 23.24 -17.52 0.22
N GLY A 121 22.06 -17.69 0.83
CA GLY A 121 21.84 -17.50 2.26
C GLY A 121 21.89 -16.03 2.70
N LYS A 122 21.85 -15.08 1.75
CA LYS A 122 21.94 -13.65 2.04
C LYS A 122 20.55 -13.02 2.21
N SER A 123 20.41 -12.18 3.21
CA SER A 123 19.22 -11.35 3.42
C SER A 123 19.43 -9.92 2.94
N GLU A 124 18.44 -9.39 2.23
CA GLU A 124 18.35 -7.98 1.83
C GLU A 124 17.21 -7.28 2.59
N ARG A 125 17.50 -6.13 3.19
CA ARG A 125 16.48 -5.29 3.86
C ARG A 125 15.66 -4.51 2.83
N LEU A 126 14.37 -4.85 2.69
CA LEU A 126 13.46 -4.26 1.72
C LEU A 126 12.73 -3.00 2.24
N THR A 127 12.52 -2.84 3.54
CA THR A 127 11.95 -1.60 4.13
C THR A 127 12.93 -0.94 5.09
N LYS A 128 12.88 0.39 5.18
CA LYS A 128 13.80 1.20 6.01
C LYS A 128 13.09 2.44 6.60
N ASP A 129 11.78 2.36 6.73
CA ASP A 129 10.94 3.43 7.24
C ASP A 129 10.71 3.29 8.75
N SER A 130 10.09 4.30 9.36
CA SER A 130 9.76 4.33 10.78
C SER A 130 8.37 3.78 11.08
N TYR A 131 7.77 3.05 10.14
CA TYR A 131 6.42 2.51 10.26
C TYR A 131 6.45 1.10 10.85
N LEU A 132 5.32 0.66 11.43
CA LEU A 132 5.20 -0.74 11.85
C LEU A 132 4.74 -1.57 10.67
N ASN A 133 5.58 -2.49 10.20
CA ASN A 133 5.32 -3.29 9.02
C ASN A 133 5.03 -4.76 9.38
N PHE A 134 4.04 -5.34 8.71
CA PHE A 134 3.52 -6.67 9.01
C PHE A 134 3.12 -7.44 7.75
N SER A 135 2.96 -8.76 7.87
CA SER A 135 2.37 -9.62 6.85
C SER A 135 2.96 -9.44 5.43
N PRO A 136 4.29 -9.56 5.24
CA PRO A 136 4.87 -9.39 3.92
C PRO A 136 4.43 -10.51 2.96
N SER A 137 4.29 -10.18 1.67
CA SER A 137 3.93 -11.12 0.61
C SER A 137 4.47 -10.63 -0.73
N LEU A 138 4.86 -11.53 -1.63
CA LEU A 138 5.40 -11.19 -2.95
C LEU A 138 4.37 -11.48 -4.05
N SER A 139 4.40 -10.70 -5.11
CA SER A 139 3.82 -11.11 -6.39
C SER A 139 4.56 -12.32 -6.96
N ASP A 140 3.89 -13.12 -7.80
CA ASP A 140 4.47 -14.33 -8.39
C ASP A 140 5.73 -14.04 -9.23
N ASP A 141 5.80 -12.86 -9.86
CA ASP A 141 6.96 -12.38 -10.63
C ASP A 141 8.05 -11.74 -9.75
N LYS A 142 7.85 -11.69 -8.43
CA LYS A 142 8.71 -11.05 -7.42
C LYS A 142 8.98 -9.58 -7.67
N ARG A 143 8.19 -8.92 -8.51
CA ARG A 143 8.34 -7.49 -8.79
C ARG A 143 7.78 -6.64 -7.66
N TYR A 144 6.70 -7.07 -7.04
CA TYR A 144 5.99 -6.30 -6.03
C TYR A 144 6.04 -6.99 -4.68
N LEU A 145 6.44 -6.22 -3.68
CA LEU A 145 6.21 -6.55 -2.28
C LEU A 145 4.89 -5.91 -1.84
N TYR A 146 4.04 -6.70 -1.21
CA TYR A 146 2.85 -6.26 -0.51
C TYR A 146 3.07 -6.46 0.99
N TYR A 147 2.63 -5.50 1.79
CA TYR A 147 2.75 -5.59 3.24
C TYR A 147 1.69 -4.70 3.89
N THR A 148 1.32 -5.04 5.11
CA THR A 148 0.51 -4.18 5.95
C THR A 148 1.43 -3.21 6.70
N SER A 149 1.02 -1.96 6.84
CA SER A 149 1.81 -0.92 7.50
C SER A 149 0.93 0.00 8.35
N ILE A 150 1.32 0.22 9.61
CA ILE A 150 0.75 1.26 10.47
C ILE A 150 1.67 2.47 10.39
N GLN A 151 1.13 3.60 9.94
CA GLN A 151 1.95 4.78 9.60
C GLN A 151 1.66 6.01 10.46
N ASN A 152 0.52 6.03 11.16
CA ASN A 152 0.07 7.16 11.95
C ASN A 152 -0.47 6.70 13.29
N ASP A 153 -0.20 7.47 14.35
CA ASP A 153 -0.86 7.34 15.65
C ASP A 153 -2.31 7.86 15.54
N THR A 154 -3.20 6.96 15.14
CA THR A 154 -4.62 7.23 14.89
C THR A 154 -5.43 7.33 16.17
N ASN A 155 -4.99 6.67 17.25
CA ASN A 155 -5.63 6.77 18.56
C ASN A 155 -5.07 7.91 19.44
N LYS A 156 -4.02 8.62 18.95
CA LYS A 156 -3.39 9.81 19.54
C LYS A 156 -2.81 9.57 20.93
N ASN A 157 -2.27 8.37 21.18
CA ASN A 157 -1.70 8.02 22.48
C ASN A 157 -0.20 8.37 22.60
N GLY A 158 0.40 8.94 21.55
CA GLY A 158 1.80 9.37 21.49
C GLY A 158 2.78 8.30 21.01
N ARG A 159 2.31 7.12 20.62
CA ARG A 159 3.13 6.03 20.06
C ARG A 159 2.40 5.35 18.92
N LEU A 160 3.18 4.82 18.00
CA LEU A 160 2.70 3.93 16.95
C LEU A 160 2.59 2.52 17.53
N ASP A 161 1.40 1.92 17.54
CA ASP A 161 1.20 0.56 18.02
C ASP A 161 0.06 -0.18 17.29
N GLU A 162 -0.15 -1.46 17.60
CA GLU A 162 -1.15 -2.32 16.96
C GLU A 162 -2.61 -1.89 17.15
N ARG A 163 -2.88 -0.90 18.01
CA ARG A 163 -4.20 -0.30 18.19
C ARG A 163 -4.44 0.85 17.22
N ASP A 164 -3.47 1.13 16.35
CA ASP A 164 -3.62 2.07 15.26
C ASP A 164 -4.10 1.39 13.98
N ASN A 165 -4.71 2.20 13.11
CA ASN A 165 -5.20 1.72 11.83
C ASN A 165 -4.04 1.41 10.89
N SER A 166 -4.16 0.32 10.17
CA SER A 166 -3.14 -0.16 9.25
C SER A 166 -3.62 -0.04 7.80
N LEU A 167 -2.66 -0.03 6.89
CA LEU A 167 -2.86 0.18 5.47
C LEU A 167 -2.18 -0.95 4.71
N ILE A 168 -2.71 -1.32 3.55
CA ILE A 168 -2.00 -2.21 2.63
C ILE A 168 -1.12 -1.33 1.75
N ILE A 169 0.16 -1.65 1.73
CA ILE A 169 1.19 -0.95 0.97
C ILE A 169 1.76 -1.90 -0.06
N ARG A 170 2.10 -1.36 -1.22
CA ARG A 170 2.85 -2.05 -2.26
C ARG A 170 4.14 -1.30 -2.57
N LYS A 171 5.24 -2.03 -2.62
CA LYS A 171 6.54 -1.54 -3.08
C LYS A 171 6.94 -2.24 -4.39
N ASP A 172 7.25 -1.47 -5.42
CA ASP A 172 7.91 -2.00 -6.63
C ASP A 172 9.39 -2.22 -6.28
N LEU A 173 9.84 -3.48 -6.24
CA LEU A 173 11.20 -3.85 -5.85
C LEU A 173 12.24 -3.48 -6.91
N ARG A 174 11.82 -3.15 -8.14
CA ARG A 174 12.72 -2.72 -9.21
C ARG A 174 12.96 -1.21 -9.17
N THR A 175 11.92 -0.42 -8.89
CA THR A 175 12.02 1.06 -8.88
C THR A 175 12.17 1.64 -7.49
N GLY A 176 11.84 0.88 -6.44
CA GLY A 176 11.74 1.35 -5.06
C GLY A 176 10.48 2.16 -4.78
N GLU A 177 9.59 2.34 -5.77
CA GLU A 177 8.37 3.13 -5.66
C GLU A 177 7.37 2.49 -4.69
N VAL A 178 6.86 3.26 -3.74
CA VAL A 178 5.94 2.81 -2.69
C VAL A 178 4.56 3.44 -2.92
N ARG A 179 3.51 2.62 -2.80
CA ARG A 179 2.13 3.05 -2.99
C ARG A 179 1.22 2.48 -1.91
N GLN A 180 0.42 3.35 -1.30
CA GLN A 180 -0.72 2.95 -0.48
C GLN A 180 -1.87 2.43 -1.36
N LEU A 181 -2.43 1.27 -1.01
CA LEU A 181 -3.47 0.59 -1.78
C LEU A 181 -4.86 0.64 -1.14
N THR A 182 -4.92 0.87 0.17
CA THR A 182 -6.15 1.01 0.94
C THR A 182 -6.16 2.30 1.74
N SER A 183 -7.33 2.70 2.22
CA SER A 183 -7.56 3.83 3.11
C SER A 183 -8.65 3.46 4.11
N GLY A 184 -8.82 4.26 5.16
CA GLY A 184 -9.87 4.07 6.14
C GLY A 184 -9.36 4.09 7.56
N ASN A 185 -10.25 3.73 8.49
CA ASN A 185 -10.05 3.86 9.92
C ASN A 185 -10.13 2.50 10.63
N ASP A 186 -9.76 1.43 9.95
CA ASP A 186 -9.80 0.08 10.48
C ASP A 186 -8.40 -0.55 10.38
N SER A 187 -8.10 -1.44 11.32
CA SER A 187 -6.90 -2.26 11.26
C SER A 187 -7.11 -3.45 10.33
N LEU A 188 -6.22 -3.57 9.37
CA LEU A 188 -6.10 -4.65 8.40
C LEU A 188 -4.98 -5.61 8.85
N PHE A 189 -5.17 -6.91 8.65
CA PHE A 189 -4.24 -7.95 9.07
C PHE A 189 -4.08 -9.02 8.01
N ASP A 190 -3.03 -9.84 8.13
CA ASP A 190 -2.79 -11.04 7.33
C ASP A 190 -2.89 -10.81 5.81
N SER A 191 -2.33 -9.70 5.33
CA SER A 191 -2.37 -9.40 3.90
C SER A 191 -1.53 -10.38 3.09
N ARG A 192 -2.10 -10.89 1.99
CA ARG A 192 -1.49 -11.89 1.11
C ARG A 192 -1.82 -11.60 -0.34
N PHE A 193 -0.79 -11.59 -1.19
CA PHE A 193 -0.97 -11.60 -2.63
C PHE A 193 -1.49 -12.96 -3.10
N SER A 194 -2.31 -12.94 -4.15
CA SER A 194 -2.73 -14.10 -4.91
C SER A 194 -2.80 -13.76 -6.40
N SER A 195 -2.38 -14.66 -7.28
CA SER A 195 -2.54 -14.50 -8.74
C SER A 195 -3.98 -14.65 -9.23
N PHE A 196 -4.91 -15.00 -8.34
CA PHE A 196 -6.33 -15.08 -8.66
C PHE A 196 -6.86 -13.79 -9.33
N ASN A 197 -7.68 -13.95 -10.36
CA ASN A 197 -8.29 -12.87 -11.15
C ASN A 197 -7.30 -11.84 -11.72
N GLY A 198 -6.10 -12.28 -12.11
CA GLY A 198 -5.06 -11.39 -12.66
C GLY A 198 -4.30 -10.61 -11.59
N GLY A 199 -4.43 -11.01 -10.32
CA GLY A 199 -3.76 -10.41 -9.18
C GLY A 199 -4.75 -9.79 -8.19
N SER A 200 -4.76 -10.34 -6.98
CA SER A 200 -5.60 -9.90 -5.88
C SER A 200 -4.79 -9.85 -4.59
N ILE A 201 -5.27 -9.06 -3.62
CA ILE A 201 -4.72 -9.03 -2.27
C ILE A 201 -5.85 -9.44 -1.34
N LEU A 202 -5.67 -10.58 -0.65
CA LEU A 202 -6.53 -11.01 0.43
C LEU A 202 -6.06 -10.38 1.73
N PHE A 203 -6.99 -10.04 2.62
CA PHE A 203 -6.69 -9.52 3.94
C PHE A 203 -7.86 -9.73 4.89
N THR A 204 -7.56 -9.75 6.19
CA THR A 204 -8.57 -9.76 7.24
C THR A 204 -8.82 -8.33 7.71
N ALA A 205 -10.08 -7.95 7.90
CA ALA A 205 -10.44 -6.67 8.50
C ALA A 205 -11.68 -6.80 9.38
N ALA A 206 -11.77 -5.97 10.41
CA ALA A 206 -12.89 -5.96 11.36
C ALA A 206 -14.06 -5.06 10.92
N TYR A 207 -14.26 -4.87 9.61
CA TYR A 207 -15.36 -4.03 9.13
C TYR A 207 -16.70 -4.56 9.67
N TYR A 208 -17.60 -3.63 10.01
CA TYR A 208 -18.91 -3.94 10.60
C TYR A 208 -18.83 -4.69 11.94
N ASN A 209 -17.79 -4.42 12.75
CA ASN A 209 -17.57 -5.01 14.08
C ASN A 209 -17.42 -6.54 14.04
N THR A 210 -16.95 -7.10 12.93
CA THR A 210 -16.68 -8.54 12.79
C THR A 210 -15.49 -8.76 11.88
N LEU A 211 -14.58 -9.66 12.28
CA LEU A 211 -13.46 -10.08 11.44
C LEU A 211 -13.98 -10.90 10.26
N ASN A 212 -13.73 -10.39 9.07
CA ASN A 212 -14.05 -11.05 7.81
C ASN A 212 -12.84 -11.01 6.88
N ILE A 213 -12.86 -11.86 5.86
CA ILE A 213 -11.84 -11.91 4.81
C ILE A 213 -12.35 -11.09 3.62
N TYR A 214 -11.51 -10.19 3.14
CA TYR A 214 -11.76 -9.33 2.00
C TYR A 214 -10.70 -9.55 0.93
N PHE A 215 -11.02 -9.17 -0.31
CA PHE A 215 -10.01 -9.03 -1.35
C PHE A 215 -10.21 -7.75 -2.15
N ILE A 216 -9.10 -7.19 -2.61
CA ILE A 216 -9.05 -6.09 -3.58
C ILE A 216 -8.15 -6.47 -4.75
N PRO A 217 -8.28 -5.82 -5.93
CA PRO A 217 -7.30 -5.98 -7.00
C PRO A 217 -5.88 -5.66 -6.52
N ALA A 218 -4.87 -6.35 -7.06
CA ALA A 218 -3.45 -6.09 -6.76
C ALA A 218 -2.98 -4.66 -7.12
N SER A 219 -3.77 -3.93 -7.91
CA SER A 219 -3.57 -2.50 -8.19
C SER A 219 -4.08 -1.57 -7.09
N GLY A 220 -4.77 -2.08 -6.07
CA GLY A 220 -5.37 -1.32 -4.98
C GLY A 220 -6.85 -0.98 -5.20
N ALA A 221 -7.44 -0.31 -4.20
CA ALA A 221 -8.87 0.02 -4.15
C ALA A 221 -9.30 1.10 -5.16
N VAL A 222 -8.34 1.84 -5.75
CA VAL A 222 -8.59 2.79 -6.84
C VAL A 222 -8.00 2.24 -8.14
N PRO A 223 -8.85 1.82 -9.10
CA PRO A 223 -8.39 1.29 -10.38
C PRO A 223 -7.71 2.37 -11.22
N LYS A 224 -6.85 1.92 -12.14
CA LYS A 224 -6.26 2.78 -13.16
C LYS A 224 -7.29 3.03 -14.27
N GLU A 225 -7.51 4.29 -14.60
CA GLU A 225 -8.35 4.69 -15.71
C GLU A 225 -7.61 4.71 -17.06
N LYS A 226 -8.37 4.85 -18.15
CA LYS A 226 -7.83 4.89 -19.52
C LYS A 226 -6.86 6.06 -19.77
N ASN A 227 -7.08 7.18 -19.10
CA ASN A 227 -6.28 8.41 -19.25
C ASN A 227 -6.42 9.29 -18.00
N ILE A 228 -5.57 10.30 -17.90
CA ILE A 228 -5.50 11.19 -16.74
C ILE A 228 -6.78 12.01 -16.50
N ILE A 229 -7.53 12.36 -17.55
CA ILE A 229 -8.81 13.08 -17.42
C ILE A 229 -9.85 12.20 -16.74
N SER A 230 -10.03 10.97 -17.23
CA SER A 230 -10.93 10.00 -16.60
C SER A 230 -10.49 9.62 -15.19
N GLN A 231 -9.17 9.59 -14.91
CA GLN A 231 -8.68 9.40 -13.55
C GLN A 231 -9.08 10.54 -12.60
N TYR A 232 -9.05 11.79 -13.08
CA TYR A 232 -9.52 12.95 -12.31
C TYR A 232 -11.05 12.95 -12.13
N GLU A 233 -11.81 12.58 -13.16
CA GLU A 233 -13.26 12.39 -13.07
C GLU A 233 -13.62 11.30 -12.04
N LEU A 234 -12.86 10.20 -11.99
CA LEU A 234 -13.03 9.18 -10.97
C LEU A 234 -12.78 9.74 -9.56
N ALA A 235 -11.76 10.58 -9.37
CA ALA A 235 -11.51 11.24 -8.09
C ALA A 235 -12.67 12.17 -7.66
N LEU A 236 -13.31 12.87 -8.61
CA LEU A 236 -14.54 13.64 -8.33
C LEU A 236 -15.69 12.74 -7.87
N GLN A 237 -15.86 11.57 -8.50
CA GLN A 237 -16.88 10.62 -8.04
C GLN A 237 -16.60 10.09 -6.63
N TYR A 238 -15.34 9.85 -6.29
CA TYR A 238 -14.95 9.46 -4.93
C TYR A 238 -15.24 10.58 -3.92
N LYS A 239 -14.95 11.84 -4.26
CA LYS A 239 -15.32 12.99 -3.43
C LYS A 239 -16.82 12.99 -3.10
N ASP A 240 -17.66 12.71 -4.08
CA ASP A 240 -19.12 12.85 -3.93
C ASP A 240 -19.81 11.60 -3.34
N LYS A 241 -19.20 10.42 -3.51
CA LYS A 241 -19.85 9.12 -3.20
C LYS A 241 -19.12 8.28 -2.16
N GLN A 242 -17.92 8.67 -1.71
CA GLN A 242 -17.08 7.87 -0.83
C GLN A 242 -16.61 8.68 0.38
N SER A 243 -15.93 8.01 1.33
CA SER A 243 -15.27 8.69 2.43
C SER A 243 -14.18 9.63 1.93
N PHE A 244 -13.82 10.62 2.75
CA PHE A 244 -12.74 11.56 2.43
C PHE A 244 -11.39 10.83 2.27
N GLU A 245 -11.15 9.79 3.06
CA GLU A 245 -9.92 9.00 3.01
C GLU A 245 -9.84 8.23 1.68
N ASN A 246 -10.96 7.70 1.18
CA ASN A 246 -11.03 7.10 -0.16
C ASN A 246 -10.84 8.16 -1.26
N PHE A 247 -11.39 9.36 -1.07
CA PHE A 247 -11.15 10.50 -1.98
C PHE A 247 -9.66 10.87 -2.04
N LEU A 248 -8.96 10.91 -0.91
CA LEU A 248 -7.51 11.16 -0.90
C LEU A 248 -6.76 10.08 -1.69
N LEU A 249 -7.10 8.81 -1.49
CA LEU A 249 -6.51 7.71 -2.25
C LEU A 249 -6.74 7.86 -3.77
N ALA A 250 -7.91 8.37 -4.17
CA ALA A 250 -8.21 8.65 -5.57
C ALA A 250 -7.45 9.84 -6.14
N ILE A 251 -7.20 10.89 -5.33
CA ILE A 251 -6.32 12.01 -5.71
C ILE A 251 -4.88 11.52 -5.92
N ASP A 252 -4.35 10.73 -4.98
CA ASP A 252 -2.98 10.23 -5.05
C ASP A 252 -2.79 9.26 -6.23
N ALA A 253 -3.85 8.54 -6.64
CA ALA A 253 -3.84 7.67 -7.82
C ALA A 253 -3.57 8.43 -9.13
N ILE A 254 -3.88 9.73 -9.22
CA ILE A 254 -3.59 10.56 -10.41
C ILE A 254 -2.07 10.65 -10.60
N GLU A 255 -1.33 11.01 -9.55
CA GLU A 255 0.13 11.06 -9.58
C GLU A 255 0.73 9.69 -9.85
N PHE A 256 0.24 8.68 -9.13
CA PHE A 256 0.75 7.33 -9.25
C PHE A 256 0.65 6.79 -10.69
N TYR A 257 -0.52 6.95 -11.34
CA TYR A 257 -0.72 6.37 -12.67
C TYR A 257 -0.28 7.27 -13.82
N PHE A 258 -0.27 8.60 -13.62
CA PHE A 258 -0.14 9.57 -14.71
C PHE A 258 0.89 10.68 -14.45
N SER A 259 1.80 10.55 -13.48
CA SER A 259 2.87 11.54 -13.24
C SER A 259 3.73 11.88 -14.47
N LYS A 260 3.81 10.96 -15.45
CA LYS A 260 4.57 11.13 -16.71
C LYS A 260 3.72 11.64 -17.88
N ASP A 261 2.42 11.85 -17.68
CA ASP A 261 1.51 12.35 -18.71
C ASP A 261 1.82 13.83 -19.02
N PRO A 262 1.87 14.26 -20.30
CA PRO A 262 2.15 15.64 -20.66
C PRO A 262 1.26 16.69 -19.99
N ILE A 263 -0.01 16.36 -19.69
CA ILE A 263 -0.95 17.29 -19.03
C ILE A 263 -1.02 17.10 -17.51
N TYR A 264 -0.22 16.21 -16.93
CA TYR A 264 -0.18 15.97 -15.48
C TYR A 264 -0.01 17.23 -14.64
N PRO A 265 0.87 18.19 -14.97
CA PRO A 265 1.02 19.40 -14.15
C PRO A 265 -0.26 20.23 -14.00
N LEU A 266 -1.09 20.27 -15.04
CA LEU A 266 -2.40 20.92 -15.02
C LEU A 266 -3.38 20.15 -14.14
N VAL A 267 -3.52 18.84 -14.36
CA VAL A 267 -4.46 18.00 -13.60
C VAL A 267 -4.07 17.95 -12.13
N ARG A 268 -2.78 17.82 -11.83
CA ARG A 268 -2.22 17.91 -10.48
C ARG A 268 -2.59 19.21 -9.79
N SER A 269 -2.48 20.35 -10.49
CA SER A 269 -2.87 21.66 -9.96
C SER A 269 -4.35 21.70 -9.57
N LYS A 270 -5.24 21.14 -10.42
CA LYS A 270 -6.67 21.02 -10.12
C LYS A 270 -6.94 20.05 -8.96
N ALA A 271 -6.26 18.91 -8.93
CA ALA A 271 -6.40 17.90 -7.90
C ALA A 271 -5.97 18.41 -6.51
N LEU A 272 -4.85 19.15 -6.44
CA LEU A 272 -4.41 19.76 -5.20
C LEU A 272 -5.36 20.85 -4.69
N LEU A 273 -5.90 21.68 -5.59
CA LEU A 273 -6.91 22.66 -5.20
C LEU A 273 -8.18 21.97 -4.69
N LEU A 274 -8.64 20.92 -5.37
CA LEU A 274 -9.79 20.12 -4.95
C LEU A 274 -9.55 19.49 -3.57
N LYS A 275 -8.34 18.94 -3.33
CA LYS A 275 -7.92 18.41 -2.02
C LYS A 275 -7.94 19.48 -0.94
N TYR A 276 -7.42 20.69 -1.23
CA TYR A 276 -7.46 21.82 -0.32
C TYR A 276 -8.89 22.22 0.06
N GLU A 277 -9.76 22.38 -0.94
CA GLU A 277 -11.14 22.80 -0.75
C GLU A 277 -11.93 21.79 0.06
N GLU A 278 -11.85 20.52 -0.33
CA GLU A 278 -12.59 19.45 0.35
C GLU A 278 -12.10 19.28 1.79
N ALA A 279 -10.77 19.32 2.02
CA ALA A 279 -10.22 19.27 3.36
C ALA A 279 -10.70 20.45 4.22
N LYS A 280 -10.72 21.67 3.67
CA LYS A 280 -11.18 22.87 4.37
C LYS A 280 -12.67 22.81 4.69
N ASN A 281 -13.50 22.44 3.71
CA ASN A 281 -14.96 22.35 3.87
C ASN A 281 -15.36 21.28 4.88
N SER A 282 -14.59 20.19 4.95
CA SER A 282 -14.77 19.12 5.93
C SER A 282 -14.10 19.39 7.29
N GLY A 283 -13.54 20.59 7.53
CA GLY A 283 -12.89 20.93 8.81
C GLY A 283 -11.54 20.24 9.08
N ARG A 284 -10.95 19.58 8.07
CA ARG A 284 -9.63 18.91 8.14
C ARG A 284 -8.50 19.90 7.87
N PHE A 285 -8.36 20.90 8.74
CA PHE A 285 -7.47 22.06 8.53
C PHE A 285 -5.99 21.70 8.33
N ALA A 286 -5.47 20.68 9.03
CA ALA A 286 -4.09 20.24 8.86
C ALA A 286 -3.80 19.75 7.43
N ILE A 287 -4.75 19.02 6.83
CA ILE A 287 -4.65 18.52 5.46
C ILE A 287 -4.80 19.67 4.45
N ALA A 288 -5.72 20.60 4.72
CA ALA A 288 -5.89 21.80 3.91
C ALA A 288 -4.60 22.65 3.88
N GLU A 289 -3.99 22.92 5.05
CA GLU A 289 -2.73 23.66 5.12
C GLU A 289 -1.57 22.91 4.45
N GLY A 290 -1.53 21.58 4.57
CA GLY A 290 -0.59 20.74 3.82
C GLY A 290 -0.71 20.93 2.31
N ALA A 291 -1.92 20.78 1.76
CA ALA A 291 -2.19 20.98 0.34
C ALA A 291 -1.87 22.41 -0.11
N LYS A 292 -2.22 23.42 0.71
CA LYS A 292 -1.91 24.82 0.45
C LYS A 292 -0.40 25.08 0.40
N LYS A 293 0.36 24.50 1.32
CA LYS A 293 1.83 24.60 1.34
C LYS A 293 2.43 23.99 0.08
N GLU A 294 1.93 22.85 -0.34
CA GLU A 294 2.38 22.15 -1.55
C GLU A 294 2.09 22.96 -2.82
N ILE A 295 0.88 23.50 -2.96
CA ILE A 295 0.51 24.42 -4.05
C ILE A 295 1.45 25.63 -4.06
N SER A 296 1.68 26.22 -2.88
CA SER A 296 2.50 27.44 -2.74
C SER A 296 3.98 27.20 -3.03
N ALA A 297 4.49 25.98 -2.81
CA ALA A 297 5.87 25.61 -3.12
C ALA A 297 6.16 25.67 -4.63
N SER A 298 5.13 25.48 -5.47
CA SER A 298 5.25 25.52 -6.93
C SER A 298 5.01 26.91 -7.53
N ARG A 299 4.82 27.97 -6.73
CA ARG A 299 4.31 29.28 -7.18
C ARG A 299 5.10 29.98 -8.31
N PHE A 300 6.38 29.67 -8.47
CA PHE A 300 7.24 30.23 -9.52
C PHE A 300 7.59 29.24 -10.62
N ASN A 301 7.02 28.03 -10.58
CA ASN A 301 7.29 27.01 -11.59
C ASN A 301 6.43 27.29 -12.84
N PRO A 302 7.02 27.35 -14.06
CA PRO A 302 6.28 27.58 -15.30
C PRO A 302 5.12 26.61 -15.55
N VAL A 303 5.29 25.39 -15.06
CA VAL A 303 4.49 24.22 -15.42
C VAL A 303 3.54 23.85 -14.29
N THR A 304 4.01 23.87 -13.03
CA THR A 304 3.19 23.54 -11.84
C THR A 304 2.68 24.76 -11.08
N GLY A 305 3.08 25.99 -11.45
CA GLY A 305 2.66 27.22 -10.78
C GLY A 305 1.20 27.63 -11.01
N LEU A 306 0.51 27.00 -11.97
CA LEU A 306 -0.91 27.22 -12.23
C LEU A 306 -1.77 26.97 -10.99
N GLY A 307 -1.45 25.94 -10.19
CA GLY A 307 -2.17 25.64 -8.94
C GLY A 307 -2.19 26.82 -7.98
N TYR A 308 -1.10 27.58 -7.89
CA TYR A 308 -1.02 28.77 -7.03
C TYR A 308 -1.91 29.91 -7.55
N GLY A 309 -1.98 30.11 -8.86
CA GLY A 309 -2.89 31.07 -9.47
C GLY A 309 -4.37 30.74 -9.19
N LEU A 310 -4.75 29.46 -9.32
CA LEU A 310 -6.11 29.00 -9.02
C LEU A 310 -6.47 29.19 -7.53
N LEU A 311 -5.54 28.87 -6.63
CA LEU A 311 -5.72 29.08 -5.19
C LEU A 311 -5.97 30.56 -4.84
N LEU A 312 -5.22 31.49 -5.43
CA LEU A 312 -5.41 32.94 -5.20
C LEU A 312 -6.75 33.46 -5.73
N ALA A 313 -7.19 32.93 -6.87
CA ALA A 313 -8.52 33.24 -7.42
C ALA A 313 -9.63 32.77 -6.46
N GLN A 314 -9.47 31.56 -5.92
CA GLN A 314 -10.43 30.97 -4.98
C GLN A 314 -10.48 31.71 -3.64
N GLU A 315 -9.33 32.11 -3.09
CA GLU A 315 -9.27 32.94 -1.89
C GLU A 315 -9.72 34.40 -2.11
N LYS A 316 -10.27 34.72 -3.30
CA LYS A 316 -10.72 36.06 -3.73
C LYS A 316 -9.64 37.13 -3.63
N ARG A 317 -8.37 36.73 -3.61
CA ARG A 317 -7.22 37.65 -3.56
C ARG A 317 -6.88 38.23 -4.94
N ILE A 318 -7.35 37.59 -6.02
CA ILE A 318 -7.13 38.00 -7.42
C ILE A 318 -8.38 37.67 -8.26
N ARG A 319 -8.76 38.53 -9.22
CA ARG A 319 -9.73 38.18 -10.29
C ARG A 319 -8.98 37.58 -11.48
N PHE A 320 -9.27 36.33 -11.83
CA PHE A 320 -8.66 35.63 -12.96
C PHE A 320 -9.43 35.91 -14.27
N HIS A 321 -8.74 36.22 -15.36
CA HIS A 321 -9.33 36.32 -16.70
C HIS A 321 -8.46 35.53 -17.70
N LEU A 322 -9.04 34.52 -18.34
CA LEU A 322 -8.46 33.87 -19.52
C LEU A 322 -8.87 34.68 -20.76
N ARG A 323 -7.92 35.10 -21.60
CA ARG A 323 -8.20 35.78 -22.87
C ARG A 323 -7.47 35.10 -24.03
N SER A 324 -8.18 34.94 -25.15
CA SER A 324 -7.59 34.57 -26.45
C SER A 324 -6.88 35.79 -27.01
N GLU A 325 -5.77 35.57 -27.71
CA GLU A 325 -5.04 36.67 -28.36
C GLU A 325 -5.73 37.20 -29.62
N ASN A 326 -6.69 36.48 -30.20
CA ASN A 326 -7.17 36.75 -31.56
C ASN A 326 -8.70 36.94 -31.62
N SER A 327 -9.26 37.86 -30.82
CA SER A 327 -10.38 38.71 -31.23
C SER A 327 -10.84 39.58 -30.06
N GLY A 328 -10.98 40.88 -30.29
CA GLY A 328 -11.52 41.84 -29.32
C GLY A 328 -13.05 41.78 -29.17
N SER A 329 -13.68 40.61 -29.35
CA SER A 329 -15.13 40.43 -29.27
C SER A 329 -15.49 39.14 -28.53
N ILE A 330 -16.57 39.19 -27.74
CA ILE A 330 -17.14 38.03 -27.05
C ILE A 330 -17.81 37.14 -28.12
N MET A 331 -17.21 36.00 -28.46
CA MET A 331 -17.81 35.01 -29.35
C MET A 331 -18.32 33.80 -28.57
N ASN A 332 -19.55 33.37 -28.88
CA ASN A 332 -20.26 32.25 -28.23
C ASN A 332 -20.00 30.87 -28.87
N LYS A 333 -18.93 30.68 -29.64
CA LYS A 333 -18.53 29.37 -30.18
C LYS A 333 -17.00 29.23 -30.28
N PHE A 334 -16.50 28.05 -29.94
CA PHE A 334 -15.09 27.65 -29.93
C PHE A 334 -14.60 27.32 -31.35
N GLU A 335 -13.44 27.84 -31.77
CA GLU A 335 -12.68 27.39 -32.95
C GLU A 335 -11.24 26.97 -32.59
N PRO A 336 -10.65 25.96 -33.24
CA PRO A 336 -9.60 25.13 -32.62
C PRO A 336 -8.14 25.62 -32.77
N PHE A 337 -7.84 26.84 -33.26
CA PHE A 337 -6.46 27.23 -33.59
C PHE A 337 -6.09 28.69 -33.28
N GLN A 338 -6.25 29.13 -32.03
CA GLN A 338 -5.74 30.44 -31.58
C GLN A 338 -4.81 30.33 -30.35
N LYS A 339 -3.78 31.19 -30.31
CA LYS A 339 -2.87 31.34 -29.17
C LYS A 339 -3.59 32.03 -28.01
N TRP A 340 -3.40 31.53 -26.79
CA TRP A 340 -3.99 32.08 -25.57
C TRP A 340 -2.91 32.61 -24.63
N LYS A 341 -3.20 33.69 -23.91
CA LYS A 341 -2.34 34.25 -22.84
C LYS A 341 -3.08 34.21 -21.51
N ILE A 342 -2.42 33.70 -20.48
CA ILE A 342 -2.84 33.93 -19.08
C ILE A 342 -2.22 35.25 -18.63
N ILE A 343 -3.06 36.26 -18.34
CA ILE A 343 -2.60 37.57 -17.84
C ILE A 343 -2.91 37.64 -16.35
N PHE A 344 -1.87 37.72 -15.52
CA PHE A 344 -2.02 37.99 -14.09
C PHE A 344 -2.16 39.50 -13.83
N TRP A 345 -3.14 39.89 -13.01
CA TRP A 345 -3.19 41.21 -12.39
C TRP A 345 -3.04 41.05 -10.88
N LEU A 346 -1.82 41.27 -10.37
CA LEU A 346 -1.54 41.29 -8.95
C LEU A 346 -1.72 42.72 -8.41
N PRO A 347 -2.51 42.97 -7.35
CA PRO A 347 -2.77 44.33 -6.86
C PRO A 347 -1.54 45.05 -6.29
N PHE A 348 -0.42 44.35 -6.05
CA PHE A 348 0.70 44.87 -5.26
C PHE A 348 2.07 44.93 -5.97
N TRP A 349 2.18 44.54 -7.23
CA TRP A 349 3.44 44.65 -7.97
C TRP A 349 3.18 45.16 -9.39
N ARG A 350 3.64 46.37 -9.72
CA ARG A 350 3.66 46.91 -11.09
C ARG A 350 4.74 46.19 -11.92
N LYS A 351 4.61 44.89 -12.15
CA LYS A 351 5.43 44.16 -13.15
C LYS A 351 4.57 43.17 -13.93
N LYS A 352 4.74 43.21 -15.25
CA LYS A 352 4.06 42.40 -16.25
C LYS A 352 4.99 41.23 -16.58
N GLU A 353 4.71 40.04 -16.06
CA GLU A 353 5.43 38.83 -16.46
C GLU A 353 4.60 38.06 -17.49
N ILE A 354 5.25 37.70 -18.61
CA ILE A 354 4.64 37.02 -19.75
C ILE A 354 5.27 35.64 -19.82
N TRP A 355 4.45 34.60 -19.62
CA TRP A 355 4.88 33.20 -19.72
C TRP A 355 4.21 32.56 -20.95
N PRO A 356 4.96 31.93 -21.86
CA PRO A 356 4.38 31.23 -23.01
C PRO A 356 3.81 29.88 -22.58
N VAL A 357 2.60 29.56 -23.01
CA VAL A 357 1.93 28.27 -22.79
C VAL A 357 1.38 27.79 -24.14
N SER A 358 1.60 26.52 -24.50
CA SER A 358 1.16 25.98 -25.79
C SER A 358 -0.38 25.80 -25.84
N PRO A 359 -1.00 25.85 -27.05
CA PRO A 359 -2.46 25.96 -27.19
C PRO A 359 -3.29 24.70 -26.88
N GLU A 360 -2.68 23.58 -26.51
CA GLU A 360 -3.37 22.28 -26.39
C GLU A 360 -4.08 22.06 -25.03
N ILE A 361 -4.09 23.07 -24.16
CA ILE A 361 -4.47 22.94 -22.73
C ILE A 361 -5.98 23.10 -22.44
N PHE A 362 -6.81 23.51 -23.42
CA PHE A 362 -8.14 24.06 -23.11
C PHE A 362 -9.36 23.42 -23.79
N SER A 363 -9.25 22.23 -24.36
CA SER A 363 -10.41 21.40 -24.72
C SER A 363 -10.17 20.00 -24.15
N ILE A 364 -11.05 19.43 -23.34
CA ILE A 364 -12.29 18.70 -23.69
C ILE A 364 -12.97 18.30 -22.35
N PRO A 365 -14.23 17.84 -22.34
CA PRO A 365 -15.51 18.55 -22.32
C PRO A 365 -15.96 19.03 -20.92
#